data_AF-A0A2T2YJT5-F1
#
_entry.id   AF-A0A2T2YJT5-F1
#
_cell.length_a   1.000
_cell.length_b   1.000
_cell.length_c   1.000
_cell.angle_alpha   90.00
_cell.angle_beta   90.00
_cell.angle_gamma   90.00
#
_symmetry.space_group_name_H-M   'P 1'
#
loop_
_entity.id
_entity.type
_entity.pdbx_description
1 polymer ?
#
loop_
_entity_poly.entity_id
_entity_poly.type
_entity_poly.pdbx_seq_one_letter_code
_entity_poly.pdbx_strand_id
1 'polypeptide(L)'
;MSAQKFNSYIKEACQLAGINELITVTSYSGGKSIEKTVPKYELITSHTARKTFTTNSLIFGLNESIVKKITGHKKDKNFQRYVKLADEYLKEESNSAWNKRK
;
A
#
# COMPACT_ATOMS: atom_id res chain seq x y z
N MET A 1 16.97 -14.78 3.13
CA MET A 1 15.93 -14.63 4.17
C MET A 1 14.62 -15.19 3.62
N SER A 2 13.90 -16.06 4.34
CA SER A 2 12.59 -16.52 3.86
C SER A 2 11.56 -15.39 3.95
N ALA A 3 10.56 -15.40 3.07
CA ALA A 3 9.49 -14.40 3.09
C ALA A 3 8.75 -14.37 4.43
N GLN A 4 8.65 -15.52 5.10
CA GLN A 4 8.05 -15.67 6.41
C GLN A 4 8.85 -14.92 7.50
N LYS A 5 10.17 -15.10 7.54
CA LYS A 5 11.03 -14.40 8.52
C LYS A 5 11.00 -12.88 8.30
N PHE A 6 11.05 -12.44 7.05
CA PHE A 6 10.92 -11.02 6.72
C PHE A 6 9.59 -10.43 7.20
N ASN A 7 8.48 -11.15 7.00
CA ASN A 7 7.17 -10.71 7.45
C ASN A 7 7.07 -10.64 8.97
N SER A 8 7.74 -11.51 9.74
CA SER A 8 7.80 -11.37 11.19
C SER A 8 8.49 -10.07 11.61
N TYR A 9 9.65 -9.78 11.02
CA TYR A 9 10.43 -8.58 11.35
C TYR A 9 9.73 -7.28 10.94
N ILE A 10 9.06 -7.22 9.78
CA ILE A 10 8.36 -6.00 9.38
C ILE A 10 7.17 -5.71 10.30
N LYS A 11 6.48 -6.74 10.78
CA LYS A 11 5.37 -6.58 11.74
C LYS A 11 5.87 -6.04 13.08
N GLU A 12 6.96 -6.60 13.59
CA GLU A 12 7.63 -6.13 14.80
C GLU A 12 8.08 -4.67 14.66
N ALA A 13 8.75 -4.33 13.55
CA ALA A 13 9.19 -2.97 13.28
C ALA A 13 8.00 -1.99 13.21
N CYS A 14 6.90 -2.37 12.54
CA CYS A 14 5.70 -1.54 12.46
C CYS A 14 4.98 -1.39 13.82
N GLN A 15 4.99 -2.43 14.65
CA GLN A 15 4.46 -2.37 16.01
C GLN A 15 5.26 -1.39 16.87
N LEU A 16 6.60 -1.47 16.83
CA LEU A 16 7.50 -0.55 17.53
C LEU A 16 7.35 0.89 17.04
N ALA A 17 7.06 1.08 15.74
CA ALA A 17 6.76 2.38 15.15
C ALA A 17 5.36 2.92 15.50
N GLY A 18 4.57 2.20 16.31
CA GLY A 18 3.26 2.65 16.76
C GLY A 18 2.12 2.48 15.75
N ILE A 19 2.29 1.66 14.71
CA ILE A 19 1.26 1.41 13.68
C ILE A 19 0.21 0.42 14.21
N ASN A 20 -0.50 0.83 15.26
CA ASN A 20 -1.36 -0.01 16.10
C ASN A 20 -2.86 0.24 15.90
N GLU A 21 -3.24 1.06 14.92
CA GLU A 21 -4.64 1.30 14.54
C GLU A 21 -5.40 -0.02 14.37
N LEU A 22 -6.55 -0.20 15.01
CA LEU A 22 -7.36 -1.40 14.87
C LEU A 22 -8.12 -1.38 13.54
N ILE A 23 -7.97 -2.45 12.75
CA ILE A 23 -8.60 -2.61 11.44
C ILE A 23 -9.48 -3.85 11.48
N THR A 24 -10.75 -3.69 11.11
CA THR A 24 -11.67 -4.81 10.87
C THR A 24 -11.47 -5.36 9.47
N VAL A 25 -11.12 -6.63 9.36
CA VAL A 25 -10.97 -7.34 8.09
C VAL A 25 -12.07 -8.38 7.98
N THR A 26 -12.85 -8.29 6.90
CA THR A 26 -13.85 -9.28 6.54
C THR A 26 -13.24 -10.30 5.59
N SER A 27 -13.33 -11.57 5.96
CA SER A 27 -12.96 -12.72 5.13
C SER A 27 -14.15 -13.63 4.93
N TYR A 28 -14.15 -14.45 3.89
CA TYR A 28 -15.21 -15.44 3.66
C TYR A 28 -14.63 -16.84 3.76
N SER A 29 -15.26 -17.69 4.55
CA SER A 29 -14.91 -19.12 4.66
C SER A 29 -16.18 -19.95 4.72
N GLY A 30 -16.28 -20.96 3.86
CA GLY A 30 -17.47 -21.83 3.77
C GLY A 30 -18.79 -21.09 3.52
N GLY A 31 -18.75 -19.98 2.75
CA GLY A 31 -19.93 -19.16 2.46
C GLY A 31 -20.38 -18.23 3.60
N LYS A 32 -19.68 -18.22 4.75
CA LYS A 32 -19.94 -17.31 5.86
C LYS A 32 -18.91 -16.18 5.88
N SER A 33 -19.36 -14.96 6.16
CA SER A 33 -18.46 -13.84 6.47
C SER A 33 -17.91 -14.02 7.89
N ILE A 34 -16.59 -13.87 8.02
CA ILE A 34 -15.84 -13.87 9.27
C ILE A 34 -15.15 -12.53 9.37
N GLU A 35 -15.55 -11.75 10.37
CA GLU A 35 -14.93 -10.47 10.68
C GLU A 35 -13.89 -10.66 11.79
N LYS A 36 -12.72 -10.07 11.60
CA LYS A 36 -11.66 -10.06 12.61
C LYS A 36 -11.11 -8.65 12.74
N THR A 37 -11.10 -8.14 13.96
CA THR A 37 -10.45 -6.88 14.30
C THR A 37 -9.03 -7.18 14.76
N VAL A 38 -8.04 -6.60 14.09
CA VAL A 38 -6.60 -6.77 14.40
C VAL A 38 -5.87 -5.44 14.30
N PRO A 39 -4.76 -5.25 15.02
CA PRO A 39 -3.94 -4.06 14.83
C PRO A 39 -3.30 -4.07 13.44
N LYS A 40 -3.17 -2.88 12.84
CA LYS A 40 -2.75 -2.67 11.45
C LYS A 40 -1.39 -3.29 11.15
N TYR A 41 -0.44 -3.25 12.09
CA TYR A 41 0.85 -3.91 11.91
C TYR A 41 0.72 -5.40 11.59
N GLU A 42 -0.29 -6.12 12.11
CA GLU A 42 -0.47 -7.55 11.81
C GLU A 42 -0.81 -7.82 10.34
N LEU A 43 -1.37 -6.83 9.64
CA LEU A 43 -1.75 -6.91 8.23
C LEU A 43 -0.59 -6.54 7.28
N ILE A 44 0.52 -6.01 7.82
CA ILE A 44 1.66 -5.59 7.02
C ILE A 44 2.51 -6.80 6.63
N THR A 45 2.86 -6.86 5.35
CA THR A 45 3.70 -7.90 4.74
C THR A 45 4.63 -7.27 3.72
N SER A 46 5.57 -8.06 3.18
CA SER A 46 6.40 -7.66 2.04
C SER A 46 5.57 -7.20 0.83
N HIS A 47 4.40 -7.79 0.60
CA HIS A 47 3.51 -7.39 -0.48
C HIS A 47 2.90 -6.01 -0.22
N THR A 48 2.48 -5.74 1.03
CA THR A 48 2.02 -4.42 1.45
C THR A 48 3.12 -3.39 1.26
N ALA A 49 4.35 -3.68 1.71
CA ALA A 49 5.50 -2.80 1.55
C ALA A 49 5.79 -2.49 0.07
N ARG A 50 5.78 -3.49 -0.81
CA ARG A 50 5.97 -3.30 -2.26
C ARG A 50 4.90 -2.38 -2.86
N LYS A 51 3.63 -2.56 -2.47
CA LYS A 51 2.53 -1.71 -2.94
C LYS A 51 2.73 -0.26 -2.50
N THR A 52 2.98 -0.04 -1.21
CA THR A 52 3.24 1.28 -0.64
C THR A 52 4.43 1.96 -1.33
N PHE A 53 5.53 1.24 -1.51
CA PHE A 53 6.69 1.75 -2.25
C PHE A 53 6.33 2.19 -3.68
N THR A 54 5.56 1.36 -4.39
CA THR A 54 5.15 1.64 -5.78
C THR A 54 4.33 2.93 -5.85
N THR A 55 3.27 3.02 -5.04
CA THR A 55 2.37 4.19 -5.04
C THR A 55 3.10 5.46 -4.61
N ASN A 56 3.86 5.41 -3.52
CA ASN A 56 4.56 6.60 -3.02
C ASN A 56 5.63 7.09 -4.01
N SER A 57 6.35 6.17 -4.66
CA SER A 57 7.34 6.53 -5.67
C SER A 57 6.72 7.31 -6.83
N LEU A 58 5.53 6.88 -7.29
CA LEU A 58 4.81 7.57 -8.37
C LEU A 58 4.29 8.94 -7.93
N ILE A 59 3.72 9.03 -6.72
CA ILE A 59 3.30 10.32 -6.13
C ILE A 59 4.47 11.28 -6.00
N PHE A 60 5.66 10.78 -5.65
CA PHE A 60 6.88 11.57 -5.56
C PHE A 60 7.54 11.87 -6.93
N GLY A 61 6.90 11.49 -8.04
CA GLY A 61 7.34 11.85 -9.39
C GLY A 61 8.43 10.95 -9.97
N LEU A 62 8.70 9.78 -9.38
CA LEU A 62 9.61 8.81 -10.02
C LEU A 62 8.99 8.30 -11.33
N ASN A 63 9.83 8.20 -12.36
CA ASN A 63 9.40 7.72 -13.67
C ASN A 63 8.79 6.31 -13.59
N GLU A 64 7.62 6.13 -14.22
CA GLU A 64 6.87 4.88 -14.24
C GLU A 64 7.71 3.67 -14.68
N SER A 65 8.54 3.83 -15.72
CA SER A 65 9.37 2.74 -16.26
C SER A 65 10.41 2.28 -15.23
N ILE A 66 10.98 3.23 -14.48
CA ILE A 66 11.93 2.94 -13.40
C ILE A 66 11.23 2.20 -12.26
N VAL A 67 10.10 2.72 -11.78
CA VAL A 67 9.34 2.11 -10.68
C VAL A 67 8.87 0.70 -11.09
N LYS A 68 8.37 0.52 -12.32
CA LYS A 68 7.95 -0.77 -12.86
C LYS A 68 9.11 -1.78 -12.91
N LYS A 69 10.31 -1.33 -13.30
CA LYS A 69 11.53 -2.14 -13.33
C LYS A 69 11.97 -2.55 -11.92
N ILE A 70 12.06 -1.61 -10.97
CA ILE A 70 12.45 -1.88 -9.58
C ILE A 70 11.47 -2.88 -8.92
N THR A 71 10.18 -2.65 -9.14
CA THR A 71 9.15 -3.46 -8.52
C THR A 71 8.94 -4.80 -9.23
N GLY A 72 9.49 -5.02 -10.43
CA GLY A 72 9.39 -6.27 -11.17
C GLY A 72 7.98 -6.58 -11.69
N HIS A 73 7.20 -5.56 -12.05
CA HIS A 73 5.88 -5.76 -12.65
C HIS A 73 6.00 -6.16 -14.13
N LYS A 74 5.67 -7.42 -14.44
CA LYS A 74 5.71 -7.93 -15.81
C LYS A 74 4.51 -7.52 -16.67
N LYS A 75 3.32 -7.43 -16.06
CA LYS A 75 2.07 -7.11 -16.76
C LYS A 75 1.74 -5.63 -16.58
N ASP A 76 1.69 -4.89 -17.69
CA ASP A 76 1.36 -3.46 -17.70
C ASP A 76 0.03 -3.15 -17.03
N LYS A 77 -1.02 -3.91 -17.37
CA LYS A 77 -2.37 -3.71 -16.81
C LYS A 77 -2.41 -3.70 -15.27
N ASN A 78 -1.55 -4.47 -14.61
CA ASN A 78 -1.49 -4.50 -13.15
C ASN A 78 -0.76 -3.27 -12.59
N PHE A 79 0.30 -2.82 -13.28
CA PHE A 79 1.07 -1.65 -12.88
C PHE A 79 0.27 -0.35 -13.04
N GLN A 80 -0.48 -0.24 -14.14
CA GLN A 80 -1.33 0.90 -14.46
C GLN A 80 -2.38 1.23 -13.38
N ARG A 81 -2.71 0.28 -12.50
CA ARG A 81 -3.57 0.55 -11.33
C ARG A 81 -2.90 1.51 -10.33
N TYR A 82 -1.58 1.38 -10.14
CA TYR A 82 -0.85 2.26 -9.23
C TYR A 82 -0.64 3.66 -9.83
N VAL A 83 -0.44 3.74 -11.15
CA VAL A 83 -0.33 5.00 -11.89
C VAL A 83 -1.62 5.81 -11.74
N LYS A 84 -2.76 5.20 -12.06
CA LYS A 84 -4.08 5.86 -11.90
C LYS A 84 -4.34 6.34 -10.48
N LEU A 85 -4.02 5.52 -9.49
CA LEU A 85 -4.18 5.90 -8.08
C LEU A 85 -3.30 7.11 -7.71
N ALA A 86 -2.06 7.16 -8.21
CA ALA A 86 -1.17 8.29 -7.97
C ALA A 86 -1.66 9.56 -8.67
N ASP A 87 -2.14 9.45 -9.91
CA ASP A 87 -2.72 10.57 -10.66
C ASP A 87 -3.97 11.14 -9.99
N GLU A 88 -4.85 10.27 -9.49
CA GLU A 88 -6.04 10.66 -8.72
C GLU A 88 -5.65 11.42 -7.46
N TYR A 89 -4.67 10.91 -6.69
CA TYR A 89 -4.15 11.59 -5.51
C TYR A 89 -3.55 12.97 -5.84
N LEU A 90 -2.72 13.07 -6.88
CA LEU A 90 -2.12 14.34 -7.31
C LEU A 90 -3.17 15.37 -7.74
N LYS A 91 -4.23 14.91 -8.41
CA LYS A 91 -5.36 15.75 -8.82
C LYS A 91 -6.13 16.27 -7.60
N GLU A 92 -6.42 15.42 -6.62
CA GLU A 92 -7.11 15.80 -5.37
C GLU A 92 -6.29 16.80 -4.56
N GLU A 93 -4.98 16.56 -4.41
CA GLU A 93 -4.07 17.44 -3.68
C GLU A 93 -3.96 18.80 -4.38
N SER A 94 -3.83 18.80 -5.72
CA SER A 94 -3.84 20.03 -6.53
C SER A 94 -5.13 20.82 -6.31
N ASN A 95 -6.29 20.20 -6.49
CA ASN A 95 -7.58 20.85 -6.27
C ASN A 95 -7.69 21.44 -4.86
N SER A 96 -7.26 20.69 -3.84
CA SER A 96 -7.28 21.14 -2.45
C SER A 96 -6.38 22.35 -2.21
N ALA A 97 -5.17 22.35 -2.78
CA ALA A 97 -4.23 23.46 -2.66
C ALA A 97 -4.71 24.74 -3.37
N TRP A 98 -5.32 24.60 -4.55
CA TRP A 98 -5.81 25.73 -5.34
C TRP A 98 -7.18 26.26 -4.87
N ASN A 99 -8.07 25.40 -4.35
CA ASN A 99 -9.37 25.83 -3.82
C ASN A 99 -9.26 26.54 -2.47
N LYS A 100 -8.25 26.23 -1.64
CA LYS A 100 -7.99 26.94 -0.37
C LYS A 100 -7.52 28.39 -0.54
N ARG A 101 -7.22 28.82 -1.77
CA ARG A 101 -6.75 30.19 -2.09
C ARG A 101 -7.87 31.13 -2.57
N LYS A 102 -9.11 30.67 -2.64
CA LYS A 102 -10.30 31.52 -2.82
C LYS A 102 -10.91 31.83 -1.46
#